data_AF-A0A147HQV4-F1
#
_entry.id   AF-A0A147HQV4-F1
#
_cell.length_a   1.000
_cell.length_b   1.000
_cell.length_c   1.000
_cell.angle_alpha   90.00
_cell.angle_beta   90.00
_cell.angle_gamma   90.00
#
_symmetry.space_group_name_H-M   'P 1'
#
loop_
_entity.id
_entity.type
_entity.pdbx_description
1 polymer ?
#
loop_
_entity_poly.entity_id
_entity_poly.type
_entity_poly.pdbx_seq_one_letter_code
_entity_poly.pdbx_strand_id
1 'polypeptide(L)'
;MTNADNRNGAGSGPSPSVITKVKPKTKRPNLYRVLILNDDYTPMEFVVHVLERFFNKDAEAATTIMLHVHHHGIGECGVFTYEIA
;
A
#
# COMPACT_ATOMS: atom_id res chain seq x y z
N MET A 1 37.67 50.03 53.67
CA MET A 1 38.00 48.65 54.08
C MET A 1 36.80 47.81 53.63
N THR A 2 36.75 47.16 52.44
CA THR A 2 37.61 46.05 51.94
C THR A 2 37.89 45.03 53.05
N ASN A 3 37.66 43.72 52.94
CA ASN A 3 37.37 42.84 51.78
C ASN A 3 36.55 41.59 52.26
N ALA A 4 36.13 40.59 51.48
CA ALA A 4 36.36 40.16 50.08
C ALA A 4 35.23 39.23 49.57
N ASP A 5 35.38 38.72 48.34
CA ASP A 5 34.70 37.59 47.67
C ASP A 5 34.35 36.34 48.53
N ASN A 6 33.27 35.64 48.14
CA ASN A 6 33.45 34.29 47.57
C ASN A 6 32.36 33.91 46.55
N ARG A 7 32.75 33.12 45.56
CA ARG A 7 31.94 32.61 44.44
C ARG A 7 31.32 31.26 44.81
N ASN A 8 30.55 30.72 43.85
CA ASN A 8 30.05 29.34 43.69
C ASN A 8 28.53 29.21 43.89
N GLY A 9 27.81 28.50 43.03
CA GLY A 9 28.26 27.83 41.80
C GLY A 9 27.09 27.37 40.94
N ALA A 10 27.34 27.09 39.66
CA ALA A 10 26.32 26.61 38.74
C ALA A 10 25.72 25.28 39.24
N GLY A 11 24.40 25.26 39.42
CA GLY A 11 23.64 24.12 39.94
C GLY A 11 22.45 23.72 39.07
N SER A 12 22.50 24.03 37.76
CA SER A 12 21.53 23.48 36.80
C SER A 12 21.89 22.01 36.55
N GLY A 13 21.50 21.15 37.50
CA GLY A 13 21.64 19.70 37.35
C GLY A 13 20.88 19.23 36.10
N PRO A 14 21.40 18.27 35.33
CA PRO A 14 20.74 17.81 34.12
C PRO A 14 19.40 17.18 34.48
N SER A 15 18.31 17.87 34.16
CA SER A 15 16.97 17.28 34.22
C SER A 15 16.93 16.07 33.29
N PRO A 16 16.41 14.91 33.73
CA PRO A 16 16.40 13.70 32.92
C PRO A 16 15.48 13.91 31.72
N SER A 17 16.06 14.23 30.56
CA SER A 17 15.34 14.36 29.31
C SER A 17 14.79 13.00 28.90
N VAL A 18 13.47 12.86 28.95
CA VAL A 18 12.80 11.63 28.52
C VAL A 18 12.94 11.51 27.00
N ILE A 19 13.96 10.76 26.55
CA ILE A 19 14.15 10.43 25.14
C ILE A 19 13.05 9.46 24.72
N THR A 20 11.99 9.98 24.13
CA THR A 20 10.92 9.17 23.55
C THR A 20 11.46 8.42 22.33
N LYS A 21 11.49 7.08 22.43
CA LYS A 21 11.91 6.22 21.33
C LYS A 21 10.92 6.39 20.17
N VAL A 22 11.38 7.01 19.08
CA VAL A 22 10.53 7.33 17.91
C VAL A 22 9.88 6.04 17.40
N LYS A 23 8.54 6.00 17.35
CA LYS A 23 7.82 4.86 16.75
C LYS A 23 8.24 4.74 15.28
N PRO A 24 8.73 3.58 14.82
CA PRO A 24 9.08 3.40 13.42
C PRO A 24 7.84 3.61 12.55
N LYS A 25 7.96 4.44 11.51
CA LYS A 25 6.89 4.63 10.54
C LYS A 25 6.82 3.41 9.63
N THR A 26 5.76 2.61 9.75
CA THR A 26 5.49 1.52 8.82
C THR A 26 5.15 2.09 7.45
N LYS A 27 5.77 1.54 6.39
CA LYS A 27 5.42 1.88 5.01
C LYS A 27 4.07 1.23 4.68
N ARG A 28 3.18 1.95 3.98
CA ARG A 28 1.99 1.32 3.38
C ARG A 28 2.43 0.29 2.32
N PRO A 29 1.75 -0.87 2.20
CA PRO A 29 2.04 -1.84 1.15
C PRO A 29 1.98 -1.21 -0.25
N ASN A 30 2.84 -1.69 -1.14
CA ASN A 30 2.73 -1.37 -2.56
C ASN A 30 1.47 -2.04 -3.14
N LEU A 31 0.72 -1.34 -3.99
CA LEU A 31 -0.41 -1.87 -4.73
C LEU A 31 -0.03 -2.20 -6.17
N TYR A 32 -0.62 -3.27 -6.71
CA TYR A 32 -0.35 -3.84 -8.02
C TYR A 32 -1.66 -4.06 -8.77
N ARG A 33 -1.65 -3.83 -10.08
CA ARG A 33 -2.79 -4.06 -10.97
C ARG A 33 -2.68 -5.47 -11.54
N VAL A 34 -3.69 -6.30 -11.32
CA VAL A 34 -3.81 -7.60 -12.00
C VAL A 34 -4.50 -7.35 -13.33
N LEU A 35 -3.82 -7.72 -14.41
CA LEU A 35 -4.26 -7.50 -15.79
C LEU A 35 -4.46 -8.84 -16.47
N ILE A 36 -5.51 -8.93 -17.29
CA ILE A 36 -5.75 -10.08 -18.17
C ILE A 36 -5.48 -9.65 -19.62
N LEU A 37 -4.85 -10.53 -20.38
CA LEU A 37 -4.49 -10.33 -21.79
C LEU A 37 -5.42 -11.15 -22.68
N ASN A 38 -5.64 -10.69 -23.91
CA ASN A 38 -6.39 -11.45 -24.91
C ASN A 38 -5.54 -12.57 -25.52
N ASP A 39 -6.19 -13.68 -25.87
CA ASP A 39 -5.64 -14.75 -26.68
C ASP A 39 -6.74 -15.36 -27.57
N ASP A 40 -6.36 -16.14 -28.58
CA ASP A 40 -7.28 -16.69 -29.59
C ASP A 40 -7.87 -18.08 -29.24
N TYR A 41 -7.62 -18.60 -28.04
CA TYR A 41 -7.98 -19.97 -27.63
C TYR A 41 -8.90 -20.03 -26.40
N THR A 42 -8.79 -19.09 -25.46
CA THR A 42 -9.59 -19.07 -24.24
C THR A 42 -11.05 -18.65 -24.53
N PRO A 43 -12.06 -19.49 -24.20
CA PRO A 43 -13.47 -19.12 -24.44
C PRO A 43 -13.92 -17.90 -23.63
N MET A 44 -14.75 -17.04 -24.23
CA MET A 44 -15.31 -15.85 -23.58
C MET A 44 -16.00 -16.17 -22.23
N GLU A 45 -16.85 -17.19 -22.19
CA GLU A 45 -17.54 -17.65 -20.97
C GLU A 45 -16.57 -18.10 -19.87
N PHE A 46 -15.41 -18.65 -20.23
CA PHE A 46 -14.38 -19.02 -19.25
C PHE A 46 -13.74 -17.78 -18.61
N VAL A 47 -13.47 -16.74 -19.41
CA VAL A 47 -12.97 -15.46 -18.91
C VAL A 47 -13.97 -14.80 -17.96
N VAL A 48 -15.26 -14.78 -18.33
CA VAL A 48 -16.35 -14.29 -17.46
C VAL A 48 -16.36 -15.07 -16.13
N HIS A 49 -16.36 -16.40 -16.19
CA HIS A 49 -16.33 -17.24 -14.99
C HIS A 49 -15.12 -16.96 -14.08
N VAL A 50 -13.93 -16.73 -14.64
CA VAL A 50 -12.72 -16.38 -13.87
C VAL A 50 -12.89 -15.02 -13.17
N LEU A 51 -13.44 -14.02 -13.87
CA LEU A 51 -13.69 -12.68 -13.33
C LEU A 51 -14.73 -12.70 -12.20
N GLU A 52 -15.80 -13.48 -12.33
CA GLU A 52 -16.78 -13.68 -11.25
C GLU A 52 -16.17 -14.44 -10.07
N ARG A 53 -15.51 -15.57 -10.33
CA ARG A 53 -15.11 -16.53 -9.29
C ARG A 53 -13.93 -16.05 -8.43
N PHE A 54 -12.96 -15.36 -9.03
CA PHE A 54 -11.71 -14.97 -8.37
C PHE A 54 -11.54 -13.47 -8.15
N PHE A 55 -12.20 -12.63 -8.96
CA PHE A 55 -12.11 -11.17 -8.86
C PHE A 55 -13.40 -10.50 -8.37
N ASN A 56 -14.38 -11.30 -7.94
CA ASN A 56 -15.67 -10.87 -7.39
C ASN A 56 -16.39 -9.82 -8.27
N LYS A 57 -16.28 -9.95 -9.60
CA LYS A 57 -17.13 -9.20 -10.52
C LYS A 57 -18.54 -9.78 -10.52
N ASP A 58 -19.54 -8.93 -10.69
CA ASP A 58 -20.84 -9.35 -11.18
C ASP A 58 -20.78 -9.67 -12.68
N ALA A 59 -21.82 -10.32 -13.20
CA ALA A 59 -21.90 -10.77 -14.58
C ALA A 59 -21.78 -9.62 -15.61
N GLU A 60 -22.31 -8.44 -15.29
CA GLU A 60 -22.29 -7.26 -16.18
C GLU A 60 -20.87 -6.69 -16.28
N ALA A 61 -20.21 -6.49 -15.14
CA ALA A 61 -18.81 -6.05 -15.08
C ALA A 61 -17.87 -7.10 -15.68
N ALA A 62 -18.07 -8.40 -15.42
CA ALA A 62 -17.27 -9.48 -15.98
C ALA A 62 -17.37 -9.53 -17.51
N THR A 63 -18.59 -9.46 -18.06
CA THR A 63 -18.84 -9.42 -19.50
C THR A 63 -18.22 -8.17 -20.14
N THR A 64 -18.35 -7.01 -19.49
CA THR A 64 -17.79 -5.74 -19.96
C THR A 64 -16.26 -5.78 -20.03
N ILE A 65 -15.60 -6.30 -18.99
CA ILE A 65 -14.14 -6.47 -18.95
C ILE A 65 -13.69 -7.48 -20.02
N MET A 66 -14.39 -8.61 -20.15
CA MET A 66 -14.08 -9.64 -21.16
C MET A 66 -14.15 -9.08 -22.58
N LEU A 67 -15.22 -8.36 -22.93
CA LEU A 67 -15.35 -7.73 -24.26
C LEU A 67 -14.30 -6.64 -24.49
N HIS A 68 -13.95 -5.87 -23.46
CA HIS A 68 -12.86 -4.89 -23.56
C HIS A 68 -11.52 -5.57 -23.87
N VAL A 69 -11.20 -6.67 -23.18
CA VAL A 69 -9.98 -7.47 -23.40
C VAL A 69 -9.97 -8.01 -24.82
N HIS A 70 -11.07 -8.61 -25.27
CA HIS A 70 -11.18 -9.19 -26.61
C HIS A 70 -10.91 -8.18 -27.73
N HIS A 71 -11.39 -6.94 -27.58
CA HIS A 71 -11.21 -5.90 -28.60
C HIS A 71 -9.90 -5.09 -28.49
N HIS A 72 -9.31 -4.97 -27.29
CA HIS A 72 -8.17 -4.08 -27.03
C HIS A 72 -6.90 -4.79 -26.56
N GLY A 73 -6.93 -6.12 -26.44
CA GLY A 73 -5.79 -6.95 -26.05
C GLY A 73 -5.50 -7.03 -24.55
N ILE A 74 -6.08 -6.15 -23.72
CA ILE A 74 -5.81 -6.08 -22.27
C ILE A 74 -6.99 -5.50 -21.48
N GLY A 75 -7.12 -5.88 -20.21
CA GLY A 75 -8.09 -5.34 -19.26
C GLY A 75 -7.63 -5.49 -17.81
N GLU A 76 -8.22 -4.71 -16.90
CA GLU A 76 -7.90 -4.76 -15.47
C GLU A 76 -8.91 -5.61 -14.71
N CYS A 77 -8.42 -6.61 -13.97
CA CYS A 77 -9.23 -7.44 -13.09
C CYS A 77 -9.40 -6.78 -11.71
N GLY A 78 -8.35 -6.14 -11.19
CA GLY A 78 -8.41 -5.37 -9.94
C GLY A 78 -7.04 -4.89 -9.46
N VAL A 79 -7.04 -4.26 -8.28
CA VAL A 79 -5.85 -3.70 -7.62
C VAL A 79 -5.68 -4.30 -6.23
N PHE A 80 -4.55 -4.94 -5.98
CA PHE A 80 -4.28 -5.71 -4.76
C PHE A 80 -2.89 -5.40 -4.18
N THR A 81 -2.60 -5.89 -2.98
CA THR A 81 -1.23 -5.87 -2.42
C THR A 81 -0.36 -6.92 -3.12
N TYR A 82 0.97 -6.74 -3.08
CA TYR A 82 1.94 -7.66 -3.70
C TYR A 82 1.75 -9.15 -3.33
N GLU A 83 1.31 -9.42 -2.09
CA GLU A 83 1.14 -10.79 -1.58
C GLU A 83 -0.15 -11.48 -2.08
N ILE A 84 -1.01 -10.74 -2.78
CA ILE A 84 -2.32 -11.19 -3.31
C ILE A 84 -2.38 -11.11 -4.84
N ALA A 85 -1.60 -10.22 -5.46
CA ALA A 85 -1.56 -9.99 -6.91
C ALA A 85 -0.70 -11.02 -7.65
#